data_AF-A0A085ZAT3-F1
#
_entry.id   AF-A0A085ZAT3-F1
#
_cell.length_a   1.000
_cell.length_b   1.000
_cell.length_c   1.000
_cell.angle_alpha   90.00
_cell.angle_beta   90.00
_cell.angle_gamma   90.00
#
_symmetry.space_group_name_H-M   'P 1'
#
loop_
_entity.id
_entity.type
_entity.pdbx_description
1 polymer ?
#
loop_
_entity_poly.entity_id
_entity_poly.type
_entity_poly.pdbx_seq_one_letter_code
_entity_poly.pdbx_strand_id
1 'polypeptide(L)'
;MMDKELRNLFEIKEDDKINVSENKQNILKHILIRLAIFIAGTIGFTAVIFSVSGWDVLGYLIIMFAFHVVWFVCILIEALILHVNGKYILRNANLIFSVVILILYCIAYIAIFNPQY
;
A
#
# COMPACT_ATOMS: atom_id res chain seq x y z
N MET A 1 -1.25 18.97 54.42
CA MET A 1 -0.97 17.53 54.26
C MET A 1 -1.71 17.13 53.00
N MET A 2 -1.01 16.86 51.90
CA MET A 2 -1.65 16.53 50.62
C MET A 2 -2.48 15.26 50.83
N ASP A 3 -3.78 15.35 50.56
CA ASP A 3 -4.73 14.29 50.85
C ASP A 3 -4.43 13.06 49.99
N LYS A 4 -4.21 11.93 50.66
CA LYS A 4 -3.76 10.66 50.07
C LYS A 4 -4.78 10.11 49.07
N GLU A 5 -6.05 10.53 49.19
CA GLU A 5 -7.17 10.17 48.34
C GLU A 5 -7.10 10.89 46.98
N LEU A 6 -6.70 12.18 46.98
CA LEU A 6 -6.47 12.94 45.74
C LEU A 6 -5.28 12.41 44.94
N ARG A 7 -4.22 11.92 45.61
CA ARG A 7 -3.08 11.31 44.91
C ARG A 7 -3.49 10.02 44.20
N ASN A 8 -4.27 9.16 44.85
CA ASN A 8 -4.81 7.95 44.21
C ASN A 8 -5.77 8.30 43.05
N LEU A 9 -6.59 9.35 43.14
CA LEU A 9 -7.50 9.77 42.06
C LEU A 9 -6.77 10.33 40.82
N PHE A 10 -5.60 10.95 40.99
CA PHE A 10 -4.77 11.39 39.87
C PHE A 10 -3.86 10.27 39.32
N GLU A 11 -3.42 9.33 40.18
CA GLU A 11 -2.61 8.17 39.80
C GLU A 11 -3.44 7.14 38.99
N ILE A 12 -4.77 7.13 39.13
CA ILE A 12 -5.70 6.23 38.40
C ILE A 12 -5.95 6.64 36.93
N LYS A 13 -5.51 7.81 36.46
CA LYS A 13 -5.73 8.24 35.06
C LYS A 13 -4.50 8.24 34.15
N GLU A 14 -3.32 7.91 34.67
CA GLU A 14 -2.14 7.66 33.84
C GLU A 14 -2.07 6.20 33.33
N ASP A 15 -2.96 5.33 33.80
CA ASP A 15 -2.93 3.89 33.58
C ASP A 15 -4.01 3.33 32.63
N ASP A 16 -4.64 4.19 31.82
CA ASP A 16 -5.29 3.71 30.58
C ASP A 16 -4.25 3.52 29.45
N LYS A 17 -3.09 2.97 29.81
CA LYS A 17 -2.45 1.92 29.02
C LYS A 17 -3.38 0.72 29.01
N ILE A 18 -4.50 0.85 28.29
CA ILE A 18 -5.20 -0.32 27.80
C ILE A 18 -4.22 -0.95 26.81
N ASN A 19 -3.46 -1.93 27.31
CA ASN A 19 -2.87 -3.01 26.56
C ASN A 19 -4.01 -3.80 25.88
N VAL A 20 -4.82 -3.14 25.03
CA VAL A 20 -5.42 -3.83 23.90
C VAL A 20 -4.20 -4.27 23.15
N SER A 21 -3.97 -5.59 23.12
CA SER A 21 -2.90 -6.18 22.35
C SER A 21 -2.75 -5.35 21.09
N GLU A 22 -1.62 -4.65 20.99
CA GLU A 22 -1.21 -4.05 19.74
C GLU A 22 -1.10 -5.28 18.85
N ASN A 23 -2.20 -5.62 18.17
CA ASN A 23 -2.16 -6.36 16.94
C ASN A 23 -1.43 -5.38 16.03
N LYS A 24 -0.10 -5.38 16.20
CA LYS A 24 0.87 -4.50 15.59
C LYS A 24 0.71 -4.83 14.13
N GLN A 25 -0.23 -4.11 13.52
CA GLN A 25 -0.74 -4.39 12.20
C GLN A 25 0.50 -4.32 11.34
N ASN A 26 0.95 -5.48 10.87
CA ASN A 26 2.36 -5.65 10.54
C ASN A 26 2.58 -4.91 9.22
N ILE A 27 2.87 -3.61 9.28
CA ILE A 27 2.91 -2.68 8.13
C ILE A 27 3.80 -3.26 7.04
N LEU A 28 4.89 -3.92 7.43
CA LEU A 28 5.79 -4.66 6.55
C LEU A 28 5.09 -5.80 5.80
N LYS A 29 4.26 -6.61 6.48
CA LYS A 29 3.46 -7.66 5.83
C LYS A 29 2.43 -7.05 4.86
N HIS A 30 1.82 -5.93 5.28
CA HIS A 30 1.11 -4.94 4.45
C HIS A 30 1.76 -4.74 3.08
N ILE A 31 2.92 -4.11 3.13
CA ILE A 31 3.67 -3.66 1.97
C ILE A 31 4.20 -4.86 1.17
N LEU A 32 4.69 -5.91 1.83
CA LEU A 32 5.20 -7.12 1.18
C LEU A 32 4.14 -7.84 0.36
N ILE A 33 2.93 -8.01 0.90
CA ILE A 33 1.84 -8.67 0.16
C ILE A 33 1.48 -7.84 -1.08
N ARG A 34 1.37 -6.51 -0.93
CA ARG A 34 1.08 -5.62 -2.06
C ARG A 34 2.16 -5.73 -3.14
N LEU A 35 3.43 -5.63 -2.73
CA LEU A 35 4.56 -5.78 -3.64
C LEU A 35 4.57 -7.15 -4.33
N ALA A 36 4.26 -8.22 -3.61
CA ALA A 36 4.18 -9.57 -4.17
C ALA A 36 3.09 -9.69 -5.24
N ILE A 37 1.90 -9.12 -5.02
CA ILE A 37 0.81 -9.10 -6.01
C ILE A 37 1.23 -8.32 -7.26
N PHE A 38 1.87 -7.16 -7.07
CA PHE A 38 2.37 -6.33 -8.16
C PHE A 38 3.39 -7.08 -9.03
N ILE A 39 4.40 -7.67 -8.39
CA ILE A 39 5.47 -8.42 -9.08
C ILE A 39 4.89 -9.67 -9.75
N ALA A 40 4.06 -10.45 -9.05
CA ALA A 40 3.47 -11.67 -9.59
C ALA A 40 2.57 -11.37 -10.80
N GLY A 41 1.75 -10.31 -10.72
CA GLY A 41 0.96 -9.84 -11.86
C GLY A 41 1.83 -9.47 -13.04
N THR A 42 2.85 -8.63 -12.82
CA THR A 42 3.78 -8.20 -13.88
C THR A 42 4.49 -9.39 -14.55
N ILE A 43 5.04 -10.32 -13.77
CA ILE A 43 5.73 -11.51 -14.29
C ILE A 43 4.76 -12.41 -15.04
N GLY A 44 3.57 -12.65 -14.50
CA GLY A 44 2.55 -13.49 -15.13
C GLY A 44 2.12 -12.95 -16.50
N PHE A 45 1.80 -11.66 -16.58
CA PHE A 45 1.47 -11.03 -17.86
C PHE A 45 2.65 -11.02 -18.83
N THR A 46 3.86 -10.74 -18.34
CA THR A 46 5.07 -10.73 -19.17
C THR A 46 5.34 -12.10 -19.80
N ALA A 47 5.16 -13.19 -19.03
CA ALA A 47 5.33 -14.55 -19.54
C ALA A 47 4.34 -14.89 -20.66
N VAL A 48 3.08 -14.44 -20.53
CA VAL A 48 2.06 -14.60 -21.58
C VAL A 48 2.38 -13.72 -22.79
N ILE A 49 2.83 -12.48 -22.58
CA ILE A 49 3.21 -11.58 -23.66
C ILE A 49 4.35 -12.18 -24.49
N PHE A 50 5.33 -12.83 -23.85
CA PHE A 50 6.43 -13.48 -24.56
C PHE A 50 6.02 -14.74 -25.34
N SER A 51 4.86 -15.33 -25.06
CA SER A 51 4.37 -16.52 -25.78
C SER A 51 3.42 -16.19 -26.94
N VAL A 52 3.03 -14.93 -27.10
CA VAL A 52 2.12 -14.46 -28.16
C VAL A 52 2.83 -13.49 -29.09
N SER A 53 2.25 -13.25 -30.28
CA SER A 53 2.83 -12.38 -31.30
C SER A 53 1.77 -11.55 -32.01
N GLY A 54 2.19 -10.50 -32.71
CA GLY A 54 1.27 -9.61 -33.43
C GLY A 54 0.42 -8.74 -32.49
N TRP A 55 -0.82 -8.48 -32.89
CA TRP A 55 -1.73 -7.57 -32.17
C TRP A 55 -2.15 -8.07 -30.79
N ASP A 56 -2.06 -9.38 -30.54
CA ASP A 56 -2.38 -9.97 -29.24
C ASP A 56 -1.46 -9.44 -28.14
N VAL A 57 -0.18 -9.16 -28.45
CA VAL A 57 0.78 -8.55 -27.53
C VAL A 57 0.25 -7.22 -26.97
N LEU A 58 -0.31 -6.38 -27.84
CA LEU A 58 -0.89 -5.09 -27.44
C LEU A 58 -2.13 -5.30 -26.56
N GLY A 59 -2.97 -6.29 -26.89
CA GLY A 59 -4.12 -6.67 -26.07
C GLY A 59 -3.71 -7.06 -24.64
N TYR A 60 -2.72 -7.94 -24.49
CA TYR A 60 -2.21 -8.35 -23.18
C TYR A 60 -1.52 -7.20 -22.43
N LEU A 61 -0.84 -6.28 -23.11
CA LEU A 61 -0.28 -5.08 -22.49
C LEU A 61 -1.39 -4.18 -21.92
N ILE A 62 -2.49 -3.99 -22.65
CA ILE A 62 -3.65 -3.21 -22.17
C ILE A 62 -4.29 -3.89 -20.96
N ILE A 63 -4.46 -5.22 -21.00
CA ILE A 63 -5.02 -5.99 -19.87
C ILE A 63 -4.09 -5.91 -18.65
N MET A 64 -2.78 -6.04 -18.85
CA MET A 64 -1.79 -5.89 -17.79
C MET A 64 -1.88 -4.50 -17.16
N PHE A 65 -2.00 -3.45 -17.96
CA PHE A 65 -2.15 -2.09 -17.45
C PHE A 65 -3.45 -1.94 -16.66
N ALA A 66 -4.58 -2.42 -17.19
CA ALA A 66 -5.87 -2.39 -16.49
C ALA A 66 -5.82 -3.13 -15.15
N PHE A 67 -5.16 -4.30 -15.09
CA PHE A 67 -4.94 -5.03 -13.84
C PHE A 67 -4.21 -4.19 -12.80
N HIS A 68 -3.12 -3.53 -13.19
CA HIS A 68 -2.35 -2.65 -12.29
C HIS A 68 -3.16 -1.44 -11.82
N VAL A 69 -3.98 -0.85 -12.69
CA VAL A 69 -4.88 0.25 -12.33
C VAL A 69 -5.92 -0.20 -11.31
N VAL A 70 -6.58 -1.34 -11.52
CA VAL A 70 -7.56 -1.89 -10.58
C VAL A 70 -6.91 -2.19 -9.23
N TRP A 71 -5.74 -2.82 -9.26
CA TRP A 71 -4.96 -3.10 -8.05
C TRP A 71 -4.57 -1.81 -7.30
N PHE A 72 -4.17 -0.76 -8.02
CA PHE A 72 -3.85 0.55 -7.44
C PHE A 72 -5.08 1.21 -6.81
N VAL A 73 -6.26 1.12 -7.44
CA VAL A 73 -7.52 1.63 -6.88
C VAL A 73 -7.87 0.89 -5.57
N CYS A 74 -7.68 -0.43 -5.49
CA CYS A 74 -7.87 -1.18 -4.26
C CYS A 74 -7.00 -0.64 -3.11
N ILE A 75 -5.75 -0.27 -3.41
CA ILE A 75 -4.84 0.33 -2.44
C ILE A 75 -5.35 1.69 -1.95
N LEU A 76 -5.90 2.52 -2.85
CA LEU A 76 -6.48 3.81 -2.48
C LEU A 76 -7.74 3.65 -1.62
N ILE A 77 -8.62 2.71 -1.96
CA ILE A 77 -9.80 2.39 -1.14
C ILE A 77 -9.37 1.96 0.26
N GLU A 78 -8.35 1.11 0.37
CA GLU A 78 -7.82 0.68 1.66
C GLU A 78 -7.25 1.87 2.46
N ALA A 79 -6.55 2.81 1.80
CA ALA A 79 -6.08 4.04 2.45
C ALA A 79 -7.24 4.90 2.99
N LEU A 80 -8.37 4.98 2.28
CA LEU A 80 -9.57 5.68 2.75
C LEU A 80 -10.21 4.96 3.95
N ILE A 81 -10.34 3.64 3.91
CA ILE A 81 -10.86 2.84 5.03
C ILE A 81 -9.97 3.03 6.28
N LEU A 82 -8.65 3.03 6.11
CA LEU A 82 -7.71 3.28 7.21
C LEU A 82 -7.79 4.70 7.76
N HIS A 83 -8.12 5.68 6.93
CA HIS A 83 -8.38 7.05 7.37
C HIS A 83 -9.60 7.13 8.27
N VAL A 84 -10.71 6.50 7.87
CA VAL A 84 -11.97 6.45 8.65
C VAL A 84 -11.76 5.70 9.96
N ASN A 85 -10.94 4.65 9.97
CA ASN A 85 -10.65 3.84 11.17
C ASN A 85 -9.59 4.45 12.10
N GLY A 86 -9.13 5.70 11.86
CA GLY A 86 -8.15 6.38 12.71
C GLY A 86 -6.72 5.79 12.65
N LYS A 87 -6.44 4.92 11.67
CA LYS A 87 -5.15 4.21 11.52
C LYS A 87 -4.18 4.98 10.61
N TYR A 88 -3.80 6.17 11.06
CA TYR A 88 -3.03 7.13 10.25
C TYR A 88 -1.64 6.64 9.83
N ILE A 89 -0.97 5.82 10.65
CA ILE A 89 0.38 5.29 10.34
C ILE A 89 0.32 4.35 9.12
N LEU A 90 -0.61 3.39 9.12
CA LEU A 90 -0.74 2.44 8.01
C LEU A 90 -1.28 3.12 6.75
N ARG A 91 -2.16 4.12 6.88
CA ARG A 91 -2.58 4.98 5.77
C ARG A 91 -1.38 5.68 5.13
N ASN A 92 -0.54 6.34 5.93
CA ASN A 92 0.59 7.10 5.41
C ASN A 92 1.60 6.19 4.70
N ALA A 93 1.89 5.02 5.27
CA ALA A 93 2.71 4.01 4.61
C ALA A 93 2.11 3.57 3.27
N ASN A 94 0.78 3.41 3.19
CA ASN A 94 0.11 3.01 1.96
C ASN A 94 0.13 4.09 0.87
N LEU A 95 -0.05 5.36 1.27
CA LEU A 95 0.05 6.50 0.36
C LEU A 95 1.47 6.67 -0.16
N ILE A 96 2.49 6.60 0.71
CA ILE A 96 3.90 6.65 0.29
C ILE A 96 4.20 5.54 -0.71
N PHE A 97 3.77 4.30 -0.42
CA PHE A 97 3.93 3.18 -1.34
C PHE A 97 3.28 3.43 -2.70
N SER A 98 2.06 3.99 -2.69
CA SER A 98 1.32 4.34 -3.92
C SER A 98 2.05 5.40 -4.75
N VAL A 99 2.57 6.45 -4.09
CA VAL A 99 3.34 7.51 -4.73
C VAL A 99 4.63 6.95 -5.35
N VAL A 100 5.35 6.08 -4.64
CA VAL A 100 6.57 5.43 -5.16
C VAL A 100 6.26 4.64 -6.43
N ILE A 101 5.19 3.85 -6.44
CA ILE A 101 4.80 3.07 -7.63
C ILE A 101 4.41 3.99 -8.79
N LEU A 102 3.68 5.07 -8.53
CA LEU A 102 3.30 6.02 -9.56
C LEU A 102 4.53 6.65 -10.21
N ILE A 103 5.53 7.05 -9.40
CA ILE A 103 6.79 7.60 -9.89
C ILE A 103 7.53 6.57 -10.76
N LEU A 104 7.61 5.30 -10.32
CA LEU A 104 8.22 4.23 -11.11
C LEU A 104 7.52 4.03 -12.45
N TYR A 105 6.19 4.11 -12.49
CA TYR A 105 5.42 4.06 -13.74
C TYR A 105 5.71 5.24 -14.66
N CYS A 106 5.78 6.46 -14.11
CA CYS A 106 6.13 7.64 -14.89
C CYS A 106 7.54 7.53 -15.48
N ILE A 107 8.51 7.06 -14.70
CA ILE A 107 9.88 6.82 -15.17
C ILE A 107 9.89 5.75 -16.28
N ALA A 108 9.21 4.62 -16.08
CA ALA A 108 9.11 3.57 -17.09
C ALA A 108 8.45 4.07 -18.38
N TYR A 109 7.38 4.86 -18.27
CA TYR A 109 6.73 5.48 -19.42
C TYR A 109 7.67 6.41 -20.17
N ILE A 110 8.38 7.30 -19.48
CA ILE A 110 9.36 8.20 -20.09
C ILE A 110 10.47 7.40 -20.78
N ALA A 111 11.00 6.36 -20.14
CA ALA A 111 12.05 5.52 -20.71
C ALA A 111 11.62 4.79 -21.99
N ILE A 112 10.36 4.36 -22.07
CA ILE A 112 9.82 3.61 -23.21
C ILE A 112 9.39 4.55 -24.36
N PHE A 113 8.74 5.67 -24.04
CA PHE A 113 8.10 6.54 -25.03
C PHE A 113 8.87 7.84 -25.35
N ASN A 114 9.91 8.16 -24.57
CA ASN A 114 10.83 9.25 -24.85
C ASN A 114 12.29 8.75 -24.76
N PRO A 115 12.70 7.85 -25.68
CA PRO A 115 14.10 7.47 -25.78
C PRO A 115 14.87 8.67 -26.33
N GLN A 116 15.44 9.47 -25.43
CA GLN A 116 16.41 10.51 -25.82
C GLN A 116 17.79 9.93 -26.18
N TYR A 117 17.88 8.61 -26.40
CA TYR A 117 19.03 7.90 -26.97
C TYR A 117 18.57 6.73 -27.84
#